data_AF-A0A937KAW6-F1
#
_entry.id   AF-A0A937KAW6-F1
#
_cell.length_a   1.000
_cell.length_b   1.000
_cell.length_c   1.000
_cell.angle_alpha   90.00
_cell.angle_beta   90.00
_cell.angle_gamma   90.00
#
_symmetry.space_group_name_H-M   'P 1'
#
loop_
_entity.id
_entity.type
_entity.pdbx_description
1 polymer ?
#
loop_
_entity_poly.entity_id
_entity_poly.type
_entity_poly.pdbx_seq_one_letter_code
_entity_poly.pdbx_strand_id
1 'polypeptide(L)'
;MIRKLLSLMVLAGLICFSGCTTEESGCPDTNCADYATQADAQAAYNADPQCHGDLDADGDGTACEKGTSGSGSSGCPTTANCGCSGKNKSECGGPCCKWVTGSGCKCS
;
A
#
# COMPACT_ATOMS: atom_id res chain seq x y z
N MET A 1 -60.85 31.76 7.37
CA MET A 1 -60.51 31.10 6.11
C MET A 1 -59.67 32.04 5.25
N ILE A 2 -58.58 31.51 4.69
CA ILE A 2 -57.66 32.09 3.68
C ILE A 2 -56.88 33.34 4.13
N ARG A 3 -55.57 33.21 4.50
CA ARG A 3 -54.32 34.00 4.22
C ARG A 3 -53.22 33.30 5.06
N LYS A 4 -52.20 32.59 4.57
CA LYS A 4 -51.16 32.96 3.61
C LYS A 4 -50.43 31.66 3.21
N LEU A 5 -50.50 31.29 1.93
CA LEU A 5 -49.41 30.55 1.29
C LEU A 5 -48.23 31.53 1.14
N LEU A 6 -47.18 31.36 1.94
CA LEU A 6 -45.76 31.58 1.59
C LEU A 6 -44.93 31.47 2.88
N SER A 7 -44.31 30.32 3.10
CA SER A 7 -43.01 30.25 3.75
C SER A 7 -42.31 29.00 3.23
N LEU A 8 -41.92 29.07 1.96
CA LEU A 8 -40.88 28.24 1.39
C LEU A 8 -39.59 28.58 2.16
N MET A 9 -38.96 27.63 2.84
CA MET A 9 -37.51 27.48 3.04
C MET A 9 -37.19 26.60 4.25
N VAL A 10 -36.58 25.46 3.95
CA VAL A 10 -35.64 24.71 4.80
C VAL A 10 -36.23 23.94 5.98
N LEU A 11 -36.71 22.73 5.71
CA LEU A 11 -36.34 21.58 6.55
C LEU A 11 -36.29 20.27 5.74
N ALA A 12 -35.76 20.37 4.51
CA ALA A 12 -35.16 19.22 3.84
C ALA A 12 -33.76 19.06 4.43
N GLY A 13 -33.62 18.23 5.46
CA GLY A 13 -32.35 18.12 6.16
C GLY A 13 -32.37 17.30 7.45
N LEU A 14 -33.29 16.32 7.59
CA LEU A 14 -32.97 15.18 8.44
C LEU A 14 -32.08 14.25 7.60
N ILE A 15 -30.87 14.74 7.40
CA ILE A 15 -29.78 14.06 6.71
C ILE A 15 -29.65 12.74 7.45
N CYS A 16 -29.92 11.63 6.76
CA CYS A 16 -29.27 10.37 7.05
C CYS A 16 -27.78 10.71 7.07
N PHE A 17 -27.26 11.07 8.24
CA PHE A 17 -25.84 11.12 8.51
C PHE A 17 -25.43 9.65 8.55
N SER A 18 -25.45 9.04 7.37
CA SER A 18 -24.39 8.19 6.89
C SER A 18 -23.10 8.95 7.21
N GLY A 19 -22.67 8.84 8.47
CA GLY A 19 -21.27 8.62 8.72
C GLY A 19 -20.92 7.35 7.96
N CYS A 20 -20.74 7.48 6.64
CA CYS A 20 -19.52 6.96 6.08
C CYS A 20 -18.46 7.85 6.72
N THR A 21 -18.12 7.52 7.97
CA THR A 21 -16.81 7.80 8.48
C THR A 21 -15.93 7.21 7.40
N THR A 22 -15.23 8.10 6.69
CA THR A 22 -14.03 7.66 6.01
C THR A 22 -13.13 7.24 7.17
N GLU A 23 -13.31 5.99 7.60
CA GLU A 23 -12.30 5.27 8.35
C GLU A 23 -11.07 5.44 7.48
N GLU A 24 -10.15 6.30 7.90
CA GLU A 24 -8.78 6.16 7.44
C GLU A 24 -8.49 4.69 7.65
N SER A 25 -8.39 3.93 6.56
CA SER A 25 -8.25 2.49 6.62
C SER A 25 -6.95 2.23 7.36
N GLY A 26 -7.03 1.99 8.67
CA GLY A 26 -5.89 1.78 9.56
C GLY A 26 -5.13 0.49 9.28
N CYS A 27 -5.37 -0.08 8.11
CA CYS A 27 -4.71 -1.24 7.59
C CYS A 27 -3.30 -0.86 7.16
N PRO A 28 -2.27 -1.62 7.56
CA PRO A 28 -0.92 -1.45 7.06
C PRO A 28 -0.89 -1.67 5.55
N ASP A 29 -0.24 -0.77 4.81
CA ASP A 29 0.10 -0.99 3.40
C ASP A 29 1.36 -1.88 3.33
N THR A 30 1.14 -3.21 3.24
CA THR A 30 2.20 -4.22 3.29
C THR A 30 1.98 -5.26 2.21
N ASN A 31 2.98 -5.54 1.39
CA ASN A 31 2.91 -6.58 0.37
C ASN A 31 3.85 -7.75 0.69
N CYS A 32 3.83 -8.79 -0.14
CA CYS A 32 4.67 -9.97 0.03
C CYS A 32 6.18 -9.69 0.14
N ALA A 33 6.70 -8.59 -0.43
CA ALA A 33 8.11 -8.23 -0.32
C ALA A 33 8.50 -7.61 1.03
N ASP A 34 7.52 -7.24 1.86
CA ASP A 34 7.74 -6.69 3.20
C ASP A 34 7.95 -7.79 4.26
N TYR A 35 7.71 -9.05 3.91
CA TYR A 35 7.85 -10.21 4.80
C TYR A 35 9.10 -11.03 4.46
N ALA A 36 9.82 -11.49 5.49
CA ALA A 36 11.01 -12.30 5.31
C ALA A 36 10.69 -13.69 4.74
N THR A 37 9.56 -14.27 5.15
CA THR A 37 9.11 -15.59 4.71
C THR A 37 7.61 -15.62 4.43
N GLN A 38 7.18 -16.60 3.62
CA GLN A 38 5.76 -16.84 3.36
C GLN A 38 4.98 -17.13 4.66
N ALA A 39 5.60 -17.79 5.63
CA ALA A 39 4.99 -18.08 6.92
C ALA A 39 4.70 -16.79 7.72
N ASP A 40 5.60 -15.80 7.65
CA ASP A 40 5.39 -14.50 8.32
C ASP A 40 4.25 -13.71 7.65
N ALA A 41 4.18 -13.72 6.32
CA ALA A 41 3.09 -13.10 5.57
C ALA A 41 1.74 -13.78 5.88
N GLN A 42 1.74 -15.12 5.94
CA GLN A 42 0.55 -15.88 6.32
C GLN A 42 0.12 -15.57 7.76
N ALA A 43 1.06 -15.38 8.69
CA ALA A 43 0.73 -15.01 10.06
C ALA A 43 0.06 -13.62 10.13
N ALA A 44 0.52 -12.65 9.33
CA ALA A 44 -0.11 -11.33 9.23
C ALA A 44 -1.52 -11.41 8.59
N TYR A 45 -1.65 -12.12 7.47
CA TYR A 45 -2.96 -12.38 6.83
C TYR A 45 -3.94 -13.02 7.80
N ASN A 46 -3.51 -14.05 8.55
CA ASN A 46 -4.36 -14.73 9.52
C ASN A 46 -4.74 -13.85 10.72
N ALA A 47 -3.90 -12.88 11.08
CA ALA A 47 -4.17 -11.96 12.18
C ALA A 47 -5.25 -10.94 11.82
N ASP A 48 -5.24 -10.45 10.58
CA ASP A 48 -6.27 -9.55 10.04
C ASP A 48 -6.44 -9.71 8.52
N PRO A 49 -7.32 -10.62 8.07
CA PRO A 49 -7.55 -10.85 6.65
C PRO A 49 -8.20 -9.66 5.93
N GLN A 50 -8.87 -8.78 6.68
CA GLN A 50 -9.49 -7.59 6.09
C GLN A 50 -8.44 -6.54 5.78
N CYS A 51 -7.43 -6.39 6.64
CA CYS A 51 -6.34 -5.44 6.44
C CYS A 51 -5.18 -5.97 5.60
N HIS A 52 -4.97 -7.27 5.55
CA HIS A 52 -3.87 -7.91 4.81
C HIS A 52 -4.35 -8.73 3.61
N GLY A 53 -5.57 -8.48 3.12
CA GLY A 53 -6.12 -9.21 1.97
C GLY A 53 -5.30 -9.08 0.69
N ASP A 54 -4.44 -8.07 0.60
CA ASP A 54 -3.50 -7.86 -0.49
C ASP A 54 -2.32 -8.86 -0.50
N LEU A 55 -2.12 -9.60 0.60
CA LEU A 55 -1.15 -10.72 0.66
C LEU A 55 -1.65 -11.98 -0.05
N ASP A 56 -2.96 -12.11 -0.29
CA ASP A 56 -3.64 -13.26 -0.91
C ASP A 56 -4.44 -12.79 -2.14
N ALA A 57 -3.71 -12.55 -3.23
CA ALA A 57 -4.26 -11.88 -4.41
C ALA A 57 -5.31 -12.70 -5.17
N ASP A 58 -5.28 -14.03 -5.08
CA ASP A 58 -6.26 -14.93 -5.68
C ASP A 58 -7.34 -15.41 -4.69
N GLY A 59 -7.19 -15.11 -3.40
CA GLY A 59 -8.23 -15.29 -2.40
C GLY A 59 -8.45 -16.75 -2.04
N ASP A 60 -7.40 -17.57 -2.12
CA ASP A 60 -7.47 -19.00 -1.85
C ASP A 60 -7.19 -19.35 -0.37
N GLY A 61 -6.82 -18.33 0.42
CA GLY A 61 -6.47 -18.42 1.84
C GLY A 61 -4.98 -18.58 2.11
N THR A 62 -4.14 -18.66 1.08
CA THR A 62 -2.69 -18.84 1.17
C THR A 62 -1.96 -17.57 0.76
N ALA A 63 -1.56 -16.78 1.76
CA ALA A 63 -0.82 -15.55 1.53
C ALA A 63 0.56 -15.83 0.91
N CYS A 64 0.93 -15.03 -0.08
CA CYS A 64 2.24 -15.01 -0.71
C CYS A 64 2.75 -16.39 -1.15
N GLU A 65 1.86 -17.26 -1.62
CA GLU A 65 2.15 -18.61 -2.12
C GLU A 65 3.17 -18.64 -3.28
N LYS A 66 3.20 -17.58 -4.09
CA LYS A 66 4.18 -17.35 -5.16
C LYS A 66 5.56 -16.91 -4.63
N GLY A 67 5.69 -16.74 -3.32
CA GLY A 67 6.89 -16.31 -2.60
C GLY A 67 6.86 -14.82 -2.23
N THR A 68 7.65 -14.47 -1.20
CA THR A 68 7.88 -13.09 -0.73
C THR A 68 8.74 -12.25 -1.66
N SER A 69 8.85 -12.66 -2.91
CA SER A 69 9.76 -12.07 -3.86
C SER A 69 9.00 -11.42 -5.00
N GLY A 70 9.17 -10.11 -5.13
CA GLY A 70 9.41 -9.51 -6.43
C GLY A 70 10.66 -10.12 -7.08
N SER A 71 10.63 -11.42 -7.37
CA SER A 71 11.66 -12.17 -8.09
C SER A 71 11.59 -11.81 -9.57
N GLY A 72 11.88 -10.55 -9.88
CA GLY A 72 12.49 -10.20 -11.15
C GLY A 72 13.96 -10.60 -11.11
N SER A 73 14.26 -11.90 -11.24
CA SER A 73 15.49 -12.59 -11.65
C SER A 73 16.88 -11.88 -11.69
N SER A 74 17.15 -10.96 -10.80
CA SER A 74 18.45 -10.40 -10.41
C SER A 74 18.17 -9.81 -9.05
N GLY A 75 18.84 -10.28 -7.98
CA GLY A 75 18.51 -9.99 -6.57
C GLY A 75 18.59 -8.51 -6.17
N CYS A 76 17.82 -7.67 -6.82
CA CYS A 76 17.79 -6.23 -6.78
C CYS A 76 16.31 -5.83 -6.74
N PRO A 77 15.85 -5.24 -5.63
CA PRO A 77 14.49 -4.71 -5.54
C PRO A 77 14.21 -3.75 -6.68
N THR A 78 12.93 -3.51 -6.96
CA THR A 78 12.51 -2.52 -7.95
C THR A 78 13.15 -1.16 -7.69
N THR A 79 13.24 -0.32 -8.72
CA THR A 79 14.02 0.92 -8.75
C THR A 79 13.71 1.93 -7.61
N ALA A 80 12.62 1.76 -6.87
CA ALA A 80 12.33 2.56 -5.68
C ALA A 80 13.02 2.05 -4.40
N ASN A 81 13.19 0.73 -4.26
CA ASN A 81 13.54 0.07 -2.98
C ASN A 81 14.91 -0.64 -3.00
N CYS A 82 15.73 -0.47 -4.05
CA CYS A 82 17.02 -1.15 -4.16
C CYS A 82 18.11 -0.67 -3.16
N GLY A 83 17.79 0.28 -2.27
CA GLY A 83 18.70 0.75 -1.22
C GLY A 83 19.87 1.63 -1.71
N CYS A 84 19.85 2.11 -2.95
CA CYS A 84 20.94 2.90 -3.53
C CYS A 84 20.78 4.42 -3.33
N SER A 85 19.58 4.90 -2.98
CA SER A 85 19.30 6.33 -2.79
C SER A 85 20.16 6.94 -1.66
N GLY A 86 20.74 8.11 -1.90
CA GLY A 86 21.53 8.85 -0.91
C GLY A 86 22.99 8.40 -0.73
N LYS A 87 23.41 7.29 -1.37
CA LYS A 87 24.81 6.85 -1.36
C LYS A 87 25.70 7.79 -2.18
N ASN A 88 26.90 8.04 -1.68
CA ASN A 88 27.91 8.80 -2.44
C ASN A 88 28.55 7.91 -3.54
N LYS A 89 29.37 8.51 -4.41
CA LYS A 89 29.99 7.78 -5.53
C LYS A 89 30.85 6.61 -5.10
N SER A 90 31.53 6.73 -3.96
CA SER A 90 32.38 5.67 -3.41
C SER A 90 31.59 4.48 -2.84
N GLU A 91 30.36 4.70 -2.39
CA GLU A 91 29.47 3.69 -1.84
C GLU A 91 28.50 3.11 -2.88
N CYS A 92 28.47 3.71 -4.07
CA CYS A 92 27.64 3.30 -5.19
C CYS A 92 28.35 2.25 -6.05
N GLY A 93 28.37 1.00 -5.56
CA GLY A 93 28.95 -0.12 -6.29
C GLY A 93 28.37 -1.43 -5.78
N GLY A 94 27.61 -2.11 -6.64
CA GLY A 94 27.01 -3.39 -6.33
C GLY A 94 26.14 -3.90 -7.49
N PRO A 95 25.65 -5.14 -7.41
CA PRO A 95 24.83 -5.74 -8.46
C PRO A 95 23.53 -4.97 -8.73
N CYS A 96 23.10 -4.13 -7.77
CA CYS A 96 21.85 -3.39 -7.81
C CYS A 96 22.01 -1.87 -7.90
N CYS A 97 23.24 -1.35 -7.80
CA CYS A 97 23.50 0.08 -7.71
C CYS A 97 24.45 0.54 -8.81
N LYS A 98 24.05 1.58 -9.56
CA LYS A 98 24.86 2.21 -10.60
C LYS A 98 24.93 3.72 -10.42
N TRP A 99 26.14 4.25 -10.50
CA TRP A 99 26.37 5.69 -10.44
C TRP A 99 26.03 6.36 -11.78
N VAL A 100 25.15 7.35 -11.74
CA VAL A 100 24.81 8.19 -12.89
C VAL A 100 25.32 9.61 -12.62
N THR A 101 26.27 10.06 -13.45
CA THR A 101 26.82 11.43 -13.35
C THR A 101 25.69 12.46 -13.44
N GLY A 102 25.58 13.31 -12.42
CA GLY A 102 24.53 14.34 -12.31
C GLY A 102 23.21 13.89 -11.68
N SER A 103 22.94 12.58 -11.59
CA SER A 103 21.71 12.03 -10.97
C SER A 103 21.96 11.26 -9.67
N GLY A 104 23.22 10.97 -9.33
CA GLY A 104 23.61 10.24 -8.13
C GLY A 104 23.53 8.72 -8.31
N CYS A 105 23.52 7.99 -7.19
CA CYS A 105 23.40 6.53 -7.20
C CYS A 105 21.96 6.10 -7.48
N LYS A 106 21.77 5.23 -8.47
CA LYS A 106 20.46 4.72 -8.91
C LYS A 106 20.44 3.20 -8.89
N CYS A 107 19.24 2.63 -8.85
CA CYS A 107 19.08 1.20 -9.09
C CYS A 107 19.45 0.88 -10.54
N SER A 108 20.19 -0.20 -10.76
CA SER A 108 20.68 -0.59 -12.08
C SER A 108 19.78 -1.59 -12.79
#